data_AF-A0A2N7U1N4-F1
#
_entry.id   AF-A0A2N7U1N4-F1
#
_cell.length_a   1.000
_cell.length_b   1.000
_cell.length_c   1.000
_cell.angle_alpha   90.00
_cell.angle_beta   90.00
_cell.angle_gamma   90.00
#
_symmetry.space_group_name_H-M   'P 1'
#
loop_
_entity.id
_entity.type
_entity.pdbx_description
1 polymer ?
#
loop_
_entity_poly.entity_id
_entity_poly.type
_entity_poly.pdbx_seq_one_letter_code
_entity_poly.pdbx_strand_id
1 'polypeptide(L)' 'MFVCLCKGVSDHKIRATVESGARSWREVRAETGCGTQCGKCACVAKTITREAVKSELVASATDLAYAV' A
#
# COMPACT_ATOMS: atom_id res chain seq x y z
N MET A 1 11.03 6.07 0.19
CA MET A 1 11.78 5.89 -1.08
C MET A 1 10.85 5.89 -2.32
N PHE A 2 11.37 6.25 -3.50
CA PHE A 2 10.65 5.96 -4.75
C PHE A 2 10.67 4.46 -5.05
N VAL A 3 9.48 3.88 -5.18
CA VAL A 3 9.29 2.46 -5.49
C VAL A 3 9.10 2.27 -6.99
N CYS A 4 8.31 3.15 -7.63
CA CYS A 4 8.08 3.12 -9.08
C CYS A 4 8.58 4.40 -9.75
N LEU A 5 9.75 4.32 -10.41
CA LEU A 5 10.31 5.45 -11.16
C LEU A 5 9.46 5.82 -12.38
N CYS A 6 8.93 4.82 -13.08
CA CYS A 6 8.05 4.99 -14.24
C CYS A 6 6.82 5.86 -13.99
N LYS A 7 6.29 5.84 -12.76
CA LYS A 7 5.03 6.48 -12.38
C LYS A 7 5.18 7.48 -11.24
N GLY A 8 6.41 7.73 -10.78
CA GLY A 8 6.68 8.62 -9.65
C GLY A 8 6.01 8.18 -8.35
N VAL A 9 5.90 6.88 -8.08
CA VAL A 9 5.21 6.37 -6.88
C VAL A 9 6.22 6.10 -5.77
N SER A 10 6.06 6.76 -4.62
CA SER A 10 6.82 6.50 -3.40
C SER A 10 6.17 5.42 -2.53
N ASP A 11 6.96 4.84 -1.64
CA ASP A 11 6.47 4.01 -0.53
C ASP A 11 5.43 4.73 0.32
N HIS A 12 5.62 6.01 0.62
CA HIS A 12 4.65 6.82 1.34
C HIS A 12 3.33 6.91 0.58
N LYS A 13 3.36 7.08 -0.75
CA LYS A 13 2.13 7.09 -1.56
C LYS A 13 1.41 5.74 -1.51
N ILE A 14 2.14 4.63 -1.52
CA ILE A 14 1.55 3.29 -1.36
C ILE A 14 0.88 3.14 0.01
N ARG A 15 1.56 3.54 1.09
CA ARG A 15 1.02 3.47 2.46
C ARG A 15 -0.20 4.37 2.63
N ALA A 16 -0.13 5.62 2.18
CA ALA A 16 -1.24 6.56 2.22
C ALA A 16 -2.48 6.06 1.44
N THR A 17 -2.29 5.36 0.32
CA THR A 17 -3.39 4.72 -0.42
C THR A 17 -4.04 3.57 0.38
N VAL A 18 -3.25 2.83 1.16
CA VAL A 18 -3.78 1.81 2.07
C VAL A 18 -4.51 2.45 3.25
N GLU A 19 -3.94 3.49 3.86
CA GLU A 19 -4.61 4.30 4.90
C GLU A 19 -5.94 4.88 4.41
N SER A 20 -6.02 5.31 3.14
CA SER A 20 -7.26 5.81 2.53
C SER A 20 -8.30 4.73 2.17
N GLY A 21 -8.00 3.45 2.42
CA GLY A 21 -8.97 2.37 2.31
C GLY A 21 -8.60 1.24 1.36
N ALA A 22 -7.50 1.33 0.59
CA ALA A 22 -7.08 0.20 -0.24
C ALA A 22 -6.68 -1.00 0.65
N ARG A 23 -7.15 -2.20 0.31
CA ARG A 23 -6.90 -3.45 1.06
C ARG A 23 -6.18 -4.51 0.23
N SER A 24 -5.84 -4.20 -1.02
CA SER A 24 -5.13 -5.12 -1.90
C SER A 24 -4.12 -4.43 -2.81
N TRP A 25 -3.11 -5.18 -3.27
CA TRP A 25 -2.19 -4.70 -4.32
C TRP A 25 -2.93 -4.28 -5.59
N ARG A 26 -4.04 -4.95 -5.91
CA ARG A 26 -4.84 -4.63 -7.10
C ARG A 26 -5.40 -3.21 -7.02
N GLU A 27 -5.94 -2.83 -5.86
CA GLU A 27 -6.45 -1.48 -5.59
C GLU A 27 -5.32 -0.45 -5.59
N VAL A 28 -4.23 -0.69 -4.85
CA VAL A 28 -3.07 0.21 -4.85
C VAL A 28 -2.56 0.46 -6.27
N ARG A 29 -2.44 -0.59 -7.09
CA ARG A 29 -2.02 -0.47 -8.49
C ARG A 29 -3.02 0.32 -9.33
N ALA A 30 -4.32 0.13 -9.11
CA ALA A 30 -5.37 0.84 -9.84
C ALA A 30 -5.34 2.35 -9.52
N GLU A 31 -5.15 2.71 -8.25
CA GLU A 31 -5.16 4.11 -7.81
C GLU A 31 -3.85 4.86 -8.11
N THR A 32 -2.71 4.20 -7.96
CA THR A 32 -1.39 4.86 -8.10
C THR A 32 -0.76 4.67 -9.48
N GLY A 33 -1.27 3.72 -10.28
CA GLY A 33 -0.62 3.27 -11.51
C GLY A 33 0.68 2.49 -11.28
N CYS A 34 1.10 2.22 -10.05
CA CYS A 34 2.38 1.57 -9.74
C CYS A 34 2.52 0.21 -10.45
N GLY A 35 3.64 0.00 -11.14
CA GLY A 35 3.92 -1.27 -11.84
C GLY A 35 3.10 -1.49 -13.13
N THR A 36 2.47 -0.45 -13.70
CA THR A 36 1.73 -0.54 -14.98
C THR A 36 2.56 -0.23 -16.22
N GLN A 37 3.84 0.13 -16.07
CA GLN A 37 4.77 0.33 -17.20
C GLN A 37 5.77 -0.84 -17.30
N CYS A 38 6.98 -0.71 -16.76
CA CYS A 38 8.01 -1.76 -16.90
C CYS A 38 7.86 -2.94 -15.93
N GLY A 39 6.98 -2.83 -14.93
CA GLY A 39 6.69 -3.89 -13.95
C GLY A 39 7.79 -4.21 -12.93
N LYS A 40 9.02 -3.69 -13.09
CA LYS A 40 10.19 -4.04 -12.23
C LYS A 40 9.98 -3.79 -10.74
N CYS A 41 9.18 -2.78 -10.39
CA CYS A 41 8.88 -2.45 -9.00
C CYS A 41 7.82 -3.36 -8.35
N ALA A 42 7.13 -4.21 -9.11
CA ALA A 42 5.92 -4.89 -8.66
C ALA A 42 6.14 -5.77 -7.43
N CYS A 43 7.27 -6.47 -7.34
CA CYS A 43 7.58 -7.31 -6.17
C CYS A 43 7.74 -6.46 -4.90
N VAL A 44 8.54 -5.41 -4.97
CA VAL A 44 8.77 -4.49 -3.83
C VAL A 44 7.47 -3.78 -3.44
N ALA A 45 6.73 -3.26 -4.42
CA ALA A 45 5.47 -2.57 -4.17
C ALA A 45 4.43 -3.48 -3.52
N LYS A 46 4.32 -4.75 -3.96
CA LYS A 46 3.45 -5.77 -3.33
C LYS A 46 3.83 -6.04 -1.87
N THR A 47 5.12 -6.13 -1.57
CA THR A 47 5.60 -6.33 -0.19
C THR A 47 5.18 -5.14 0.69
N ILE A 48 5.46 -3.91 0.25
CA ILE A 48 5.08 -2.70 0.98
C ILE A 48 3.56 -2.63 1.18
N THR A 49 2.76 -2.92 0.14
CA THR A 49 1.30 -2.95 0.27
C THR A 49 0.85 -3.98 1.30
N ARG A 50 1.40 -5.20 1.28
CA ARG A 50 1.03 -6.25 2.24
C ARG A 50 1.36 -5.83 3.67
N GLU A 51 2.53 -5.24 3.89
CA GLU A 51 2.95 -4.76 5.20
C GLU A 51 2.04 -3.63 5.70
N ALA A 52 1.71 -2.66 4.83
CA ALA A 52 0.80 -1.57 5.17
C ALA A 52 -0.62 -2.07 5.49
N VAL A 53 -1.16 -3.01 4.70
CA VAL A 53 -2.48 -3.60 4.99
C VAL A 53 -2.46 -4.33 6.32
N LYS A 54 -1.38 -5.05 6.63
CA LYS A 54 -1.23 -5.73 7.91
C LYS A 54 -1.15 -4.72 9.06
N SER A 55 -0.43 -3.61 8.93
CA SER A 55 -0.36 -2.60 10.00
C SER A 55 -1.71 -1.94 10.25
N GLU A 56 -2.45 -1.59 9.19
CA GLU A 56 -3.81 -1.02 9.31
C GLU A 56 -4.77 -1.98 10.01
N LEU A 57 -4.74 -3.27 9.66
CA LEU A 57 -5.57 -4.28 10.33
C LEU A 57 -5.25 -4.42 11.81
N VAL A 58 -3.96 -4.39 12.17
CA VAL A 58 -3.54 -4.45 13.58
C VAL A 58 -3.96 -3.20 14.34
N ALA A 59 -3.78 -2.01 13.75
CA ALA A 59 -4.17 -0.75 14.36
C ALA A 59 -5.68 -0.69 14.63
N SER A 60 -6.50 -1.07 13.65
CA SER A 60 -7.96 -1.11 13.82
C SER A 60 -8.39 -2.16 14.86
N ALA A 61 -7.71 -3.30 14.94
CA ALA A 61 -7.99 -4.32 15.96
C ALA A 61 -7.65 -3.83 17.38
N THR A 62 -6.55 -3.08 17.54
CA THR A 62 -6.22 -2.47 18.84
C THR A 62 -7.26 -1.44 19.25
N ASP A 63 -7.75 -0.61 18.33
CA ASP A 63 -8.78 0.40 18.65
C ASP A 63 -10.08 -0.25 19.14
N LEU A 64 -10.49 -1.36 18.52
CA LEU A 64 -11.66 -2.13 18.94
C LEU A 64 -11.49 -2.77 20.33
N ALA A 65 -10.27 -3.19 20.69
CA ALA A 65 -9.99 -3.83 21.97
C ALA A 65 -10.14 -2.86 23.17
N TYR A 66 -9.94 -1.56 22.95
CA TYR A 66 -10.08 -0.51 23.98
C TYR A 66 -11.47 0.16 23.99
N ALA A 67 -12.36 -0.21 23.08
CA ALA A 67 -13.70 0.37 22.96
C ALA A 67 -14.77 -0.34 23.82
N VAL A 68 -14.39 -1.31 24.65
CA VAL A 68 -15.27 -2.08 25.56
C VAL A 68 -15.11 -1.63 27.00
#